data_AF-A0A969QFF6-F1
#
_entry.id   AF-A0A969QFF6-F1
#
_cell.length_a   1.000
_cell.length_b   1.000
_cell.length_c   1.000
_cell.angle_alpha   90.00
_cell.angle_beta   90.00
_cell.angle_gamma   90.00
#
_symmetry.space_group_name_H-M   'P 1'
#
loop_
_entity.id
_entity.type
_entity.pdbx_description
1 polymer ?
#
loop_
_entity_poly.entity_id
_entity_poly.type
_entity_poly.pdbx_seq_one_letter_code
_entity_poly.pdbx_strand_id
1 'polypeptide(L)'
;MTGGSGFDRFTLGEVGKIYYDDANPLLVGVNDYALITDFSAADDIIQLSGSASDYSLGASVAGINGLGIYRNGTTTNELIGIVQTADNISLIDTCFSYV
;
A
#
# COMPACT_ATOMS: atom_id res chain seq x y z
N MET A 1 -4.22 -10.83 -1.34
CA MET A 1 -3.55 -10.82 -2.65
C MET A 1 -2.28 -11.59 -2.47
N THR A 2 -2.06 -12.58 -3.33
CA THR A 2 -0.93 -13.50 -3.26
C THR A 2 -0.43 -13.65 -4.69
N GLY A 3 0.79 -13.21 -4.96
CA GLY A 3 1.39 -13.24 -6.31
C GLY A 3 1.91 -14.63 -6.66
N GLY A 4 2.50 -15.31 -5.68
CA GLY A 4 3.15 -16.59 -5.83
C GLY A 4 4.62 -16.41 -6.22
N SER A 5 5.08 -17.25 -7.15
CA SER A 5 6.45 -17.17 -7.66
C SER A 5 6.52 -16.29 -8.91
N GLY A 6 7.51 -15.41 -8.98
CA GLY A 6 7.77 -14.61 -10.16
C GLY A 6 7.84 -13.13 -9.83
N PHE A 7 7.74 -12.28 -10.86
CA PHE A 7 7.66 -10.84 -10.71
C PHE A 7 6.17 -10.45 -10.74
N ASP A 8 5.59 -10.16 -9.59
CA ASP A 8 4.17 -9.81 -9.47
C ASP A 8 3.95 -8.30 -9.35
N ARG A 9 2.79 -7.84 -9.82
CA ARG A 9 2.34 -6.44 -9.65
C ARG A 9 1.07 -6.39 -8.82
N PHE A 10 1.18 -5.81 -7.64
CA PHE A 10 0.05 -5.53 -6.75
C PHE A 10 -0.44 -4.10 -6.99
N THR A 11 -1.56 -3.95 -7.70
CA THR A 11 -2.12 -2.64 -8.05
C THR A 11 -3.06 -2.13 -6.97
N LEU A 12 -2.66 -1.05 -6.28
CA LEU A 12 -3.47 -0.31 -5.30
C LEU A 12 -3.91 1.06 -5.85
N GLY A 13 -3.47 1.44 -7.06
CA GLY A 13 -3.97 2.61 -7.76
C GLY A 13 -3.58 2.63 -9.23
N GLU A 14 -4.32 3.41 -10.01
CA GLU A 14 -4.09 3.70 -11.43
C GLU A 14 -4.08 5.22 -11.64
N VAL A 15 -3.80 5.68 -12.86
CA VAL A 15 -3.79 7.12 -13.18
C VAL A 15 -5.12 7.75 -12.78
N GLY A 16 -5.09 8.67 -11.82
CA GLY A 16 -6.27 9.38 -11.32
C GLY A 16 -7.23 8.57 -10.45
N LYS A 17 -6.86 7.35 -10.02
CA LYS A 17 -7.70 6.52 -9.14
C LYS A 17 -6.87 5.79 -8.08
N ILE A 18 -7.18 6.05 -6.82
CA ILE A 18 -6.64 5.32 -5.67
C ILE A 18 -7.68 4.26 -5.30
N TYR A 19 -7.28 3.00 -5.20
CA TYR A 19 -8.16 1.95 -4.70
C TYR A 19 -8.11 1.95 -3.16
N TYR A 20 -9.20 1.50 -2.53
CA TYR A 20 -9.31 1.41 -1.06
C TYR A 20 -9.33 2.77 -0.34
N ASP A 21 -9.37 3.89 -1.08
CA ASP A 21 -9.59 5.23 -0.54
C ASP A 21 -11.06 5.62 -0.82
N ASP A 22 -11.87 5.72 0.24
CA ASP A 22 -13.28 6.11 0.17
C ASP A 22 -13.48 7.64 0.17
N ALA A 23 -12.39 8.41 0.21
CA ALA A 23 -12.33 9.87 0.30
C ALA A 23 -13.02 10.46 1.54
N ASN A 24 -13.27 9.67 2.58
CA ASN A 24 -13.85 10.13 3.84
C ASN A 24 -12.74 10.54 4.82
N PRO A 25 -12.55 11.85 5.09
CA PRO A 25 -11.43 12.33 5.90
C PRO A 25 -11.53 11.96 7.39
N LEU A 26 -12.65 11.36 7.82
CA LEU A 26 -12.91 10.96 9.21
C LEU A 26 -12.67 9.47 9.45
N LEU A 27 -12.43 8.69 8.39
CA LEU A 27 -12.13 7.27 8.48
C LEU A 27 -10.61 7.05 8.32
N VAL A 28 -10.21 5.84 8.68
CA VAL A 28 -8.80 5.39 8.72
C VAL A 28 -8.58 4.18 7.80
N GLY A 29 -9.58 3.75 7.02
CA GLY A 29 -9.47 2.62 6.09
C GLY A 29 -9.34 1.23 6.70
N VAL A 30 -9.68 1.02 7.97
CA VAL A 30 -9.50 -0.29 8.63
C VAL A 30 -10.48 -1.38 8.20
N ASN A 31 -11.45 -1.06 7.35
CA ASN A 31 -12.48 -2.01 6.89
C ASN A 31 -12.29 -2.47 5.44
N ASP A 32 -11.46 -1.78 4.66
CA ASP A 32 -11.33 -1.96 3.23
C ASP A 32 -9.92 -1.57 2.76
N TYR A 33 -8.96 -2.48 2.96
CA TYR A 33 -7.58 -2.34 2.50
C TYR A 33 -7.14 -3.56 1.70
N ALA A 34 -6.13 -3.41 0.85
CA ALA A 34 -5.46 -4.55 0.24
C ALA A 34 -4.60 -5.29 1.27
N LEU A 35 -4.76 -6.60 1.43
CA LEU A 35 -3.80 -7.43 2.15
C LEU A 35 -2.90 -8.17 1.16
N ILE A 36 -1.63 -7.80 1.05
CA ILE A 36 -0.62 -8.46 0.22
C ILE A 36 0.17 -9.42 1.10
N THR A 37 0.18 -10.72 0.78
CA THR A 37 0.60 -11.76 1.72
C THR A 37 2.01 -12.32 1.51
N ASP A 38 2.62 -12.05 0.36
CA ASP A 38 3.84 -12.72 -0.09
C ASP A 38 4.80 -11.78 -0.85
N PHE A 39 4.78 -10.49 -0.52
CA PHE A 39 5.57 -9.49 -1.24
C PHE A 39 7.08 -9.65 -1.02
N SER A 40 7.82 -9.75 -2.13
CA SER A 40 9.29 -9.70 -2.20
C SER A 40 9.73 -8.39 -2.85
N ALA A 41 10.44 -7.52 -2.14
CA ALA A 41 10.92 -6.26 -2.70
C ALA A 41 11.96 -6.44 -3.83
N ALA A 42 12.52 -7.65 -3.96
CA ALA A 42 13.46 -8.00 -5.03
C ALA A 42 12.77 -8.31 -6.37
N ASP A 43 11.53 -8.82 -6.32
CA ASP A 43 10.82 -9.36 -7.49
C ASP A 43 9.50 -8.62 -7.77
N ASP A 44 8.85 -8.09 -6.76
CA ASP A 44 7.49 -7.57 -6.88
C ASP A 44 7.42 -6.05 -6.93
N ILE A 45 6.33 -5.56 -7.50
CA ILE A 45 5.99 -4.14 -7.59
C ILE A 45 4.65 -3.87 -6.90
N ILE A 46 4.61 -2.84 -6.07
CA ILE A 46 3.36 -2.21 -5.63
C ILE A 46 3.11 -0.98 -6.50
N GLN A 47 1.98 -0.94 -7.20
CA GLN A 47 1.58 0.22 -8.00
C GLN A 47 0.62 1.13 -7.22
N LEU A 48 0.95 2.42 -7.16
CA LEU A 48 0.18 3.48 -6.51
C LEU A 48 -0.11 4.62 -7.48
N SER A 49 -1.20 5.35 -7.26
CA SER A 49 -1.52 6.56 -8.04
C SER A 49 -0.73 7.78 -7.53
N GLY A 50 -0.29 8.69 -8.39
CA GLY A 50 0.32 9.96 -7.98
C GLY A 50 1.81 9.85 -7.69
N SER A 51 2.24 10.12 -6.46
CA SER A 51 3.66 10.23 -6.11
C SER A 51 3.99 9.63 -4.73
N ALA A 52 5.28 9.38 -4.44
CA ALA A 52 5.69 8.90 -3.12
C ALA A 52 5.24 9.81 -1.97
N SER A 53 5.24 11.13 -2.16
CA SER A 53 4.80 12.10 -1.14
C SER A 53 3.30 12.04 -0.82
N ASP A 54 2.51 11.37 -1.66
CA ASP A 54 1.09 11.15 -1.41
C ASP A 54 0.84 10.08 -0.35
N TYR A 55 1.86 9.34 0.07
CA TYR A 55 1.72 8.19 0.94
C TYR A 55 2.63 8.26 2.17
N SER A 56 2.32 7.41 3.13
CA SER A 56 3.15 7.13 4.30
C SER A 56 3.19 5.62 4.58
N LEU A 57 4.32 5.15 5.09
CA LEU A 57 4.44 3.79 5.62
C LEU A 57 4.33 3.83 7.15
N GLY A 58 3.63 2.85 7.72
CA GLY A 58 3.38 2.84 9.17
C GLY A 58 3.00 1.47 9.71
N ALA A 59 2.61 1.44 10.98
CA ALA A 59 2.12 0.21 11.61
C ALA A 59 0.86 -0.30 10.89
N SER A 60 0.70 -1.61 10.82
CA SER A 60 -0.54 -2.27 10.42
C SER A 60 -1.59 -2.23 11.54
N VAL A 61 -2.80 -2.72 11.25
CA VAL A 61 -3.89 -2.81 12.22
C VAL A 61 -3.69 -3.98 13.19
N ALA A 62 -4.30 -3.89 14.37
CA ALA A 62 -4.20 -4.92 15.40
C ALA A 62 -4.59 -6.31 14.87
N GLY A 63 -3.74 -7.30 15.15
CA GLY A 63 -3.98 -8.70 14.76
C GLY A 63 -3.52 -9.07 13.35
N ILE A 64 -2.98 -8.11 12.58
CA ILE A 64 -2.44 -8.37 11.25
C ILE A 64 -0.98 -7.95 11.23
N ASN A 65 -0.09 -8.87 10.85
CA ASN A 65 1.31 -8.56 10.66
C ASN A 65 1.52 -7.90 9.28
N GLY A 66 2.51 -7.02 9.19
CA GLY A 66 2.90 -6.35 7.95
C GLY A 66 3.08 -4.85 8.12
N LEU A 67 3.46 -4.19 7.03
CA LEU A 67 3.65 -2.75 6.94
C LEU A 67 2.39 -2.11 6.32
N GLY A 68 1.80 -1.13 6.99
CA GLY A 68 0.68 -0.37 6.46
C GLY A 68 1.15 0.65 5.42
N ILE A 69 0.45 0.70 4.29
CA ILE A 69 0.53 1.77 3.29
C ILE A 69 -0.68 2.66 3.48
N TYR A 70 -0.42 3.93 3.76
CA TYR A 70 -1.44 4.93 4.01
C TYR A 70 -1.45 5.97 2.92
N ARG A 71 -2.63 6.34 2.42
CA ARG A 71 -2.84 7.55 1.63
C ARG A 71 -2.89 8.75 2.57
N ASN A 72 -2.03 9.73 2.34
CA ASN A 72 -2.01 10.97 3.12
C ASN A 72 -3.27 11.79 2.83
N GLY A 73 -4.08 12.00 3.86
CA GLY A 73 -5.25 12.88 3.80
C GLY A 73 -4.98 14.23 4.47
N THR A 74 -5.97 15.11 4.45
CA THR A 74 -5.87 16.44 5.09
C THR A 74 -6.06 16.39 6.61
N THR A 75 -6.85 15.43 7.09
CA THR A 75 -7.18 15.26 8.51
C THR A 75 -6.66 13.93 9.04
N THR A 76 -6.94 12.86 8.31
CA THR A 76 -6.59 11.49 8.67
C THR A 76 -5.95 10.82 7.47
N ASN A 77 -4.95 9.98 7.72
CA ASN A 77 -4.38 9.13 6.70
C ASN A 77 -5.21 7.85 6.58
N GLU A 78 -5.55 7.48 5.35
CA GLU A 78 -6.40 6.33 5.04
C GLU A 78 -5.53 5.10 4.78
N LEU A 79 -5.77 4.00 5.48
CA LEU A 79 -5.08 2.73 5.22
C LEU A 79 -5.61 2.12 3.92
N ILE A 80 -4.75 2.04 2.90
CA ILE A 80 -5.13 1.47 1.59
C ILE A 80 -4.53 0.07 1.35
N GLY A 81 -3.52 -0.31 2.14
CA GLY A 81 -2.90 -1.62 2.03
C GLY A 81 -2.06 -2.02 3.23
N ILE A 82 -1.90 -3.33 3.41
CA ILE A 82 -0.96 -3.95 4.34
C ILE A 82 -0.08 -4.91 3.52
N VAL A 83 1.23 -4.73 3.62
CA VAL A 83 2.24 -5.53 2.94
C VAL A 83 2.88 -6.47 3.95
N GLN A 84 2.65 -7.78 3.78
CA GLN A 84 3.38 -8.80 4.51
C GLN A 84 4.69 -9.06 3.78
N THR A 85 5.77 -8.52 4.34
CA THR A 85 7.12 -8.67 3.83
C THR A 85 8.11 -8.71 4.99
N ALA A 86 9.26 -9.35 4.77
CA ALA A 86 10.40 -9.29 5.68
C ALA A 86 11.38 -8.18 5.28
N ASP A 87 11.18 -7.55 4.12
CA ASP A 87 12.06 -6.52 3.58
C ASP A 87 11.84 -5.18 4.27
N ASN A 88 12.93 -4.42 4.42
CA ASN A 88 12.85 -3.03 4.85
C ASN A 88 12.70 -2.14 3.61
N ILE A 89 11.49 -1.68 3.35
CA ILE A 89 11.14 -0.91 2.15
C ILE A 89 10.80 0.56 2.48
N SER A 90 11.03 1.42 1.50
CA SER A 90 10.74 2.85 1.50
C SER A 90 9.97 3.24 0.25
N LEU A 91 9.14 4.28 0.32
CA LEU A 91 8.32 4.77 -0.81
C LEU A 91 9.15 5.28 -2.00
N ILE A 92 10.45 5.44 -1.85
CA ILE A 92 11.35 5.82 -2.95
C ILE A 92 12.09 4.63 -3.56
N ASP A 93 11.89 3.42 -3.02
CA ASP A 93 12.49 2.21 -3.55
C ASP A 93 11.84 1.80 -4.88
N THR A 94 12.59 1.06 -5.68
CA THR A 94 12.15 0.63 -7.02
C THR A 94 10.99 -0.35 -7.00
N CYS A 95 10.71 -0.97 -5.85
CA CYS A 95 9.57 -1.85 -5.66
C CYS A 95 8.24 -1.07 -5.58
N PHE A 96 8.27 0.27 -5.55
CA PHE A 96 7.10 1.13 -5.71
C PHE A 96 7.07 1.76 -7.11
N SER A 97 5.95 1.56 -7.81
CA SER A 97 5.66 2.17 -9.11
C SER A 97 4.55 3.19 -8.95
N TYR A 98 4.78 4.42 -9.39
CA TYR A 98 3.79 5.51 -9.35
C TYR A 98 3.26 5.80 -10.75
N VAL A 99 1.95 6.02 -10.87
CA VAL A 99 1.25 6.28 -12.15
C VAL A 99 0.31 7.48 -12.08
#